data_AF-A0A0H5B6Y3-F1
#
_entry.id   AF-A0A0H5B6Y3-F1
#
_cell.length_a   1.000
_cell.length_b   1.000
_cell.length_c   1.000
_cell.angle_alpha   90.00
_cell.angle_beta   90.00
_cell.angle_gamma   90.00
#
_symmetry.space_group_name_H-M   'P 1'
#
loop_
_entity.id
_entity.type
_entity.pdbx_description
1 polymer ?
#
loop_
_entity_poly.entity_id
_entity_poly.type
_entity_poly.pdbx_seq_one_letter_code
_entity_poly.pdbx_strand_id
1 'polypeptide(L)'
;MLNNFETPELYITLIPYFMIGLPLAIGNYFLADRLGKNKLLWVLLSIIPIFNSFFLIYIGYVTVIHILDRLAKLSEELTGQVR
;
A
#
# COMPACT_ATOMS: atom_id res chain seq x y z
N MET A 1 -45.13 -6.11 18.49
CA MET A 1 -43.71 -5.91 18.80
C MET A 1 -43.10 -5.19 17.62
N LEU A 2 -42.76 -3.91 17.77
CA LEU A 2 -42.19 -3.10 16.69
C LEU A 2 -40.77 -3.62 16.42
N ASN A 3 -40.54 -4.08 15.19
CA ASN A 3 -39.22 -4.49 14.73
C ASN A 3 -38.33 -3.25 14.69
N ASN A 4 -37.46 -3.09 15.69
CA ASN A 4 -36.35 -2.16 15.66
C ASN A 4 -35.32 -2.71 14.66
N PHE A 5 -35.50 -2.41 13.38
CA PHE A 5 -34.41 -2.50 12.42
C PHE A 5 -33.46 -1.34 12.70
N GLU A 6 -32.69 -1.47 13.79
CA GLU A 6 -31.50 -0.66 14.01
C GLU A 6 -30.58 -0.98 12.83
N THR A 7 -30.51 -0.07 11.85
CA THR A 7 -29.50 -0.13 10.80
C THR A 7 -28.16 -0.32 11.51
N PRO A 8 -27.37 -1.38 11.24
CA PRO A 8 -26.04 -1.47 11.80
C PRO A 8 -25.32 -0.18 11.43
N GLU A 9 -25.07 0.61 12.47
CA GLU A 9 -24.60 1.97 12.36
C GLU A 9 -23.33 1.95 11.50
N LEU A 10 -23.24 2.83 10.51
CA LEU A 10 -22.16 2.94 9.52
C LEU A 10 -20.75 2.61 10.06
N TYR A 11 -20.50 2.91 11.34
CA TYR A 11 -19.30 2.57 12.10
C TYR A 11 -18.96 1.07 12.11
N ILE A 12 -19.93 0.18 12.33
CA ILE A 12 -19.73 -1.27 12.37
C ILE A 12 -19.25 -1.79 11.01
N THR A 13 -19.77 -1.22 9.93
CA THR A 13 -19.38 -1.55 8.55
C THR A 13 -17.98 -1.04 8.18
N LEU A 14 -17.46 -0.04 8.89
CA LEU A 14 -16.11 0.51 8.67
C LEU A 14 -15.02 -0.24 9.47
N ILE A 15 -15.37 -1.00 10.52
CA ILE A 15 -14.40 -1.75 11.33
C ILE A 15 -13.51 -2.66 10.48
N PRO A 16 -14.05 -3.52 9.57
CA PRO A 16 -13.21 -4.39 8.75
C PRO A 16 -12.26 -3.60 7.84
N TYR A 17 -12.71 -2.44 7.35
CA TYR A 17 -11.91 -1.57 6.51
C TYR A 17 -10.70 -1.01 7.26
N PHE A 18 -10.89 -0.53 8.50
CA PHE A 18 -9.77 -0.06 9.32
C PHE A 18 -8.85 -1.19 9.77
N MET A 19 -9.38 -2.38 10.05
CA MET A 19 -8.56 -3.55 10.42
C MET A 19 -7.60 -3.96 9.31
N ILE A 20 -7.99 -3.84 8.03
CA ILE A 20 -7.13 -4.15 6.88
C ILE A 20 -6.31 -2.94 6.44
N GLY A 21 -6.93 -1.75 6.48
CA GLY A 21 -6.33 -0.50 6.03
C GLY A 21 -5.16 -0.04 6.90
N LEU A 22 -5.20 -0.26 8.22
CA LEU A 22 -4.11 0.11 9.13
C LEU A 22 -2.80 -0.65 8.84
N PRO A 23 -2.78 -2.00 8.78
CA PRO A 23 -1.60 -2.75 8.36
C PRO A 23 -1.07 -2.33 6.99
N LEU A 24 -1.97 -2.10 6.02
CA LEU A 24 -1.61 -1.65 4.67
C LEU A 24 -0.97 -0.26 4.70
N ALA A 25 -1.53 0.69 5.44
CA ALA A 25 -0.98 2.02 5.60
C ALA A 25 0.41 1.99 6.24
N ILE A 26 0.62 1.14 7.24
CA ILE A 26 1.94 0.92 7.86
C ILE A 26 2.92 0.34 6.83
N GLY A 27 2.54 -0.68 6.07
CA GLY A 27 3.37 -1.25 5.01
C GLY A 27 3.76 -0.19 3.97
N ASN A 28 2.80 0.63 3.55
CA ASN A 28 3.00 1.70 2.58
C ASN A 28 3.87 2.84 3.14
N TYR A 29 3.83 3.12 4.44
CA TYR A 29 4.74 4.07 5.10
C TYR A 29 6.21 3.64 4.95
N PHE A 30 6.51 2.37 5.25
CA PHE A 30 7.87 1.84 5.10
C PHE A 30 8.30 1.73 3.64
N LEU A 31 7.37 1.36 2.76
CA LEU A 31 7.64 1.25 1.33
C LEU A 31 7.93 2.63 0.71
N ALA A 32 7.19 3.67 1.09
CA ALA A 32 7.42 5.03 0.66
C ALA A 32 8.83 5.51 1.03
N ASP A 33 9.33 5.15 2.22
CA ASP A 33 10.69 5.46 2.66
C ASP A 33 11.74 4.82 1.73
N ARG A 34 11.57 3.53 1.41
CA ARG A 34 12.49 2.79 0.53
C ARG A 34 12.49 3.28 -0.91
N LEU A 35 11.35 3.81 -1.37
CA LEU A 35 11.17 4.36 -2.71
C LEU A 35 11.50 5.87 -2.80
N GLY A 36 11.91 6.50 -1.70
CA GLY A 36 12.23 7.94 -1.67
C GLY A 36 11.02 8.83 -1.93
N LYS A 37 9.82 8.41 -1.49
CA LYS A 37 8.55 9.13 -1.67
C LYS A 37 8.06 9.74 -0.35
N ASN A 38 7.10 10.66 -0.43
CA ASN A 38 6.49 11.27 0.75
C ASN A 38 5.66 10.23 1.53
N LYS A 39 6.15 9.85 2.71
CA LYS A 39 5.53 8.84 3.57
C LYS A 39 4.10 9.20 3.98
N LEU A 40 3.88 10.46 4.33
CA LEU A 40 2.62 10.94 4.87
C LEU A 40 1.54 10.93 3.78
N LEU A 41 1.89 11.32 2.56
CA LEU A 41 1.00 11.22 1.40
C LEU A 41 0.61 9.76 1.10
N TRP A 42 1.56 8.82 1.17
CA TRP A 42 1.30 7.40 0.93
C TRP A 42 0.38 6.79 1.99
N VAL A 43 0.55 7.15 3.25
CA VAL A 43 -0.35 6.73 4.34
C VAL A 43 -1.75 7.28 4.13
N LEU A 44 -1.89 8.57 3.85
CA LEU A 44 -3.20 9.20 3.63
C LEU A 44 -3.94 8.57 2.43
N LEU A 45 -3.25 8.35 1.31
CA LEU A 45 -3.82 7.69 0.14
C LEU A 45 -4.24 6.22 0.41
N SER A 46 -3.61 5.57 1.40
CA SER A 46 -3.96 4.20 1.81
C SER A 46 -5.20 4.14 2.69
N ILE A 47 -5.51 5.20 3.44
CA ILE A 47 -6.64 5.23 4.38
C ILE A 47 -7.94 5.68 3.67
N ILE A 48 -7.85 6.45 2.60
CA ILE A 48 -9.02 6.95 1.87
C ILE A 48 -9.53 5.86 0.89
N PRO A 49 -10.75 5.30 1.08
CA PRO A 49 -11.24 4.16 0.30
C PRO A 49 -11.30 4.41 -1.21
N ILE A 50 -11.70 5.62 -1.61
CA ILE A 50 -11.90 5.99 -3.01
C ILE A 50 -10.58 5.94 -3.79
N PHE A 51 -9.47 6.36 -3.17
CA PHE A 51 -8.16 6.38 -3.81
C PHE A 51 -7.39 5.07 -3.62
N ASN A 52 -7.74 4.30 -2.59
CA ASN A 52 -7.04 3.07 -2.21
C ASN A 52 -6.94 2.06 -3.36
N SER A 53 -8.01 1.84 -4.14
CA SER A 53 -8.01 0.84 -5.23
C SER A 53 -7.01 1.16 -6.36
N PHE A 54 -6.99 2.40 -6.86
CA PHE A 54 -6.03 2.83 -7.87
C PHE A 54 -4.62 2.94 -7.29
N PHE A 55 -4.52 3.39 -6.04
CA PHE A 55 -3.25 3.55 -5.36
C PHE A 55 -2.56 2.19 -5.10
N LEU A 56 -3.32 1.13 -4.78
CA LEU A 56 -2.81 -0.23 -4.64
C LEU A 56 -2.14 -0.74 -5.93
N ILE A 57 -2.79 -0.54 -7.08
CA ILE A 57 -2.23 -0.91 -8.39
C ILE A 57 -0.94 -0.13 -8.65
N TYR A 58 -0.95 1.18 -8.38
CA TYR A 58 0.23 2.03 -8.51
C TYR A 58 1.39 1.55 -7.62
N ILE A 59 1.13 1.27 -6.34
CA ILE A 59 2.11 0.75 -5.39
C ILE A 59 2.72 -0.56 -5.91
N GLY A 60 1.88 -1.48 -6.37
CA GLY A 60 2.33 -2.76 -6.93
C GLY A 60 3.30 -2.54 -8.10
N TYR A 61 2.91 -1.69 -9.06
CA TYR A 61 3.73 -1.41 -10.23
C TYR A 61 5.08 -0.77 -9.88
N VAL A 62 5.09 0.27 -9.03
CA VAL A 62 6.33 0.93 -8.61
C VAL A 62 7.23 -0.03 -7.84
N THR A 63 6.66 -0.90 -7.01
CA THR A 63 7.43 -1.90 -6.25
C THR A 63 8.09 -2.90 -7.19
N VAL A 64 7.37 -3.41 -8.19
CA VAL A 64 7.91 -4.35 -9.18
C VAL A 64 9.05 -3.71 -9.96
N ILE A 65 8.87 -2.50 -10.47
CA ILE A 65 9.94 -1.78 -11.18
C ILE A 65 11.16 -1.60 -10.28
N HIS A 66 10.98 -1.16 -9.04
CA HIS A 66 12.08 -0.95 -8.13
C HIS A 66 12.88 -2.25 -7.86
N ILE A 67 12.19 -3.39 -7.77
CA ILE A 67 12.85 -4.70 -7.62
C ILE A 67 13.62 -5.06 -8.90
N LEU A 68 13.01 -4.89 -10.08
CA LEU A 68 13.67 -5.16 -11.36
C LEU A 68 14.92 -4.29 -11.54
N ASP A 69 14.86 -3.01 -11.18
CA ASP A 69 16.01 -2.10 -11.25
C ASP A 69 17.15 -2.55 -10.33
N ARG A 70 16.84 -3.05 -9.13
CA ARG A 70 17.84 -3.60 -8.21
C ARG A 70 18.47 -4.88 -8.77
N LEU A 71 17.67 -5.76 -9.35
CA LEU A 71 18.14 -7.01 -9.96
C LEU A 71 19.01 -6.75 -11.19
N ALA A 72 18.62 -5.80 -12.03
CA ALA A 72 19.41 -5.40 -13.21
C ALA A 72 20.79 -4.89 -12.81
N LYS A 73 20.86 -4.01 -11.79
CA LYS A 73 22.14 -3.51 -11.25
C LYS A 73 23.02 -4.61 -10.68
N LEU A 74 22.45 -5.52 -9.88
CA LEU A 74 23.18 -6.67 -9.34
C LEU A 74 23.71 -7.59 -10.45
N SER A 75 22.91 -7.84 -11.47
CA SER A 75 23.32 -8.63 -12.63
C SER A 75 24.50 -7.99 -13.38
N GLU A 76 24.50 -6.65 -13.51
CA GLU A 76 25.57 -5.90 -14.16
C GLU A 76 26.86 -5.95 -13.35
N GLU A 77 26.79 -5.73 -12.03
CA GLU A 77 27.93 -5.81 -11.12
C GLU A 77 28.60 -7.20 -11.13
N LEU A 78 27.80 -8.27 -11.08
CA LEU A 78 28.29 -9.65 -11.13
C LEU A 78 28.94 -9.97 -12.48
N THR A 79 28.35 -9.51 -13.59
CA THR A 79 28.91 -9.74 -14.93
C THR A 79 30.21 -8.94 -15.13
N GLY A 80 30.28 -7.73 -14.56
CA GLY A 80 31.48 -6.88 -14.59
C GLY A 80 32.64 -7.42 -13.76
N GLN A 81 32.37 -8.13 -12.65
CA GLN A 81 33.40 -8.79 -11.82
C GLN A 81 33.95 -10.08 -12.45
N VAL A 82 33.22 -10.72 -13.36
CA VAL A 82 33.63 -11.99 -14.00
C VAL A 82 34.53 -11.76 -15.23
N ARG A 83 34.66 -10.52 -15.71
CA ARG A 83 35.61 -10.10 -16.76
C ARG A 83 36.91 -9.57 -16.15
#